data_AF-A0A7S2MRU4-F1
#
_entry.id   AF-A0A7S2MRU4-F1
#
_cell.length_a   1.000
_cell.length_b   1.000
_cell.length_c   1.000
_cell.angle_alpha   90.00
_cell.angle_beta   90.00
_cell.angle_gamma   90.00
#
_symmetry.space_group_name_H-M   'P 1'
#
loop_
_entity.id
_entity.type
_entity.pdbx_description
1 polymer ?
#
loop_
_entity_poly.entity_id
_entity_poly.type
_entity_poly.pdbx_seq_one_letter_code
_entity_poly.pdbx_strand_id
1 'polypeptide(L)'
;MAAEGAQAPGAAEEGAEGSAAADPNGRKLQLRRPIARTIRRTDDGLPMMSYAVPQSLYGTTIMMPILVRTDTWQEWFRWKGMCYVWMVVNYAMQVIFVVGVRLITIGMYLDVRTKPDDCNELNPAMMAIGLTACVVALMTDIQETFDIHVLLSRYIPTVESSTVLKWKEEDGELKLESGGYSWHAKVMLYLFVLLPKLVLALVMMGWSLIFLRMSESDADIIKDATALVFIIETDEAIFSFFSLPEVRVVMDAVPEFEFQHKVHGPWTRPAIQFAKFLLVVGIVLFAGTRLHTCGTTGNETFTEWFLFSSF
;
A
#
# COMPACT_ATOMS: atom_id res chain seq x y z
N MET A 1 -5.57 -18.68 77.18
CA MET A 1 -5.76 -19.97 76.51
C MET A 1 -5.66 -19.72 75.03
N ALA A 2 -4.52 -20.11 74.48
CA ALA A 2 -4.22 -20.09 73.05
C ALA A 2 -4.75 -21.36 72.38
N ALA A 3 -4.90 -21.27 71.05
CA ALA A 3 -5.06 -22.33 70.03
C ALA A 3 -6.30 -22.05 69.16
N GLU A 4 -6.34 -22.20 67.84
CA GLU A 4 -5.36 -22.45 66.78
C GLU A 4 -6.24 -22.52 65.51
N GLY A 5 -5.79 -21.99 64.37
CA GLY A 5 -6.62 -21.99 63.16
C GLY A 5 -5.83 -21.46 61.97
N ALA A 6 -4.84 -22.24 61.55
CA ALA A 6 -3.95 -21.97 60.44
C ALA A 6 -4.70 -21.93 59.09
N GLN A 7 -4.43 -20.91 58.29
CA GLN A 7 -4.82 -20.82 56.88
C GLN A 7 -3.54 -20.74 56.04
N ALA A 8 -3.43 -21.67 55.09
CA ALA A 8 -2.25 -21.89 54.24
C ALA A 8 -2.06 -20.78 53.18
N PRO A 9 -0.81 -20.51 52.75
CA PRO A 9 -0.51 -19.61 51.64
C PRO A 9 -0.29 -20.37 50.32
N GLY A 10 -0.53 -19.67 49.20
CA GLY A 10 0.24 -19.88 47.97
C GLY A 10 -0.50 -20.54 46.81
N ALA A 11 -0.84 -19.73 45.81
CA ALA A 11 -0.62 -20.04 44.40
C ALA A 11 -0.62 -18.71 43.62
N ALA A 12 0.57 -18.16 43.41
CA ALA A 12 0.82 -17.17 42.38
C ALA A 12 1.07 -17.93 41.09
N GLU A 13 0.25 -17.73 40.05
CA GLU A 13 0.53 -18.23 38.71
C GLU A 13 1.47 -17.24 38.00
N GLU A 14 2.69 -17.72 37.78
CA GLU A 14 3.66 -17.30 36.76
C GLU A 14 2.95 -17.23 35.38
N GLY A 15 3.12 -16.18 34.58
CA GLY A 15 4.41 -15.83 33.98
C GLY A 15 4.60 -16.57 32.65
N ALA A 16 3.75 -16.30 31.66
CA ALA A 16 3.98 -16.75 30.28
C ALA A 16 4.65 -15.62 29.48
N GLU A 17 5.93 -15.40 29.73
CA GLU A 17 6.82 -14.68 28.82
C GLU A 17 7.01 -15.52 27.55
N GLY A 18 6.30 -15.14 26.49
CA GLY A 18 6.62 -15.58 25.14
C GLY A 18 7.97 -15.03 24.73
N SER A 19 9.01 -15.85 24.89
CA SER A 19 10.36 -15.63 24.40
C SER A 19 10.36 -15.40 22.89
N ALA A 20 10.34 -14.12 22.49
CA ALA A 20 10.76 -13.71 21.17
C ALA A 20 12.29 -13.75 21.16
N ALA A 21 12.84 -14.72 20.43
CA ALA A 21 14.27 -14.87 20.21
C ALA A 21 14.91 -13.51 19.85
N ALA A 22 15.74 -13.01 20.77
CA ALA A 22 16.50 -11.78 20.59
C ALA A 22 17.63 -12.04 19.58
N ASP A 23 17.53 -11.41 18.42
CA ASP A 23 18.66 -11.24 17.51
C ASP A 23 19.76 -10.42 18.24
N PRO A 24 20.98 -10.96 18.42
CA PRO A 24 22.05 -10.29 19.15
C PRO A 24 22.57 -9.00 18.46
N ASN A 25 22.11 -8.69 17.25
CA ASN A 25 22.45 -7.44 16.56
C ASN A 25 21.36 -6.36 16.63
N GLY A 26 20.26 -6.56 17.38
CA GLY A 26 19.26 -5.51 17.69
C GLY A 26 18.55 -4.89 16.48
N ARG A 27 18.85 -5.32 15.25
CA ARG A 27 18.12 -4.94 14.05
C ARG A 27 16.90 -5.84 13.96
N LYS A 28 15.83 -5.46 14.67
CA LYS A 28 14.49 -5.95 14.36
C LYS A 28 14.27 -5.70 12.87
N LEU A 29 14.34 -6.76 12.06
CA LEU A 29 13.81 -6.77 10.70
C LEU A 29 12.41 -6.19 10.80
N GLN A 30 12.24 -4.97 10.29
CA GLN A 30 10.95 -4.28 10.30
C GLN A 30 10.06 -5.01 9.29
N LEU A 31 9.48 -6.12 9.74
CA LEU A 31 8.44 -6.82 9.02
C LEU A 31 7.32 -5.80 8.82
N ARG A 32 7.04 -5.47 7.55
CA ARG A 32 5.98 -4.56 7.09
C ARG A 32 4.77 -4.71 8.00
N ARG A 33 4.49 -3.70 8.84
CA ARG A 33 3.36 -3.77 9.76
C ARG A 33 2.09 -3.71 8.91
N PRO A 34 1.22 -4.74 8.89
CA PRO A 34 -0.04 -4.63 8.17
C PRO A 34 -0.86 -3.48 8.77
N ILE A 35 -1.42 -2.63 7.90
CA ILE A 35 -2.13 -1.39 8.24
C ILE A 35 -3.34 -1.66 9.17
N ALA A 36 -3.97 -2.84 9.05
CA ALA A 36 -4.98 -3.31 9.97
C ALA A 36 -4.35 -4.25 11.00
N ARG A 37 -4.14 -3.76 12.22
CA ARG A 37 -3.61 -4.55 13.33
C ARG A 37 -4.74 -4.91 14.28
N THR A 38 -4.69 -6.16 14.72
CA THR A 38 -5.24 -6.67 15.99
C THR A 38 -6.73 -6.41 16.29
N ILE A 39 -7.49 -7.51 16.29
CA ILE A 39 -8.71 -7.62 17.08
C ILE A 39 -8.31 -7.46 18.55
N ARG A 40 -8.43 -6.26 19.12
CA ARG A 40 -8.42 -6.09 20.57
C ARG A 40 -9.76 -6.61 21.08
N ARG A 41 -9.73 -7.57 22.00
CA ARG A 41 -10.92 -7.92 22.78
C ARG A 41 -11.14 -6.76 23.74
N THR A 42 -12.14 -5.93 23.47
CA THR A 42 -12.73 -5.08 24.51
C THR A 42 -13.43 -5.95 25.54
N ASP A 43 -13.71 -5.40 26.73
CA ASP A 43 -14.46 -6.08 27.80
C ASP A 43 -15.82 -6.63 27.33
N ASP A 44 -16.39 -6.06 26.26
CA ASP A 44 -17.61 -6.51 25.60
C ASP A 44 -17.43 -7.74 24.67
N GLY A 45 -16.20 -8.25 24.54
CA GLY A 45 -15.86 -9.44 23.73
C GLY A 45 -15.95 -9.25 22.21
N LEU A 46 -16.24 -8.04 21.72
CA LEU A 46 -16.39 -7.76 20.28
C LEU A 46 -15.06 -7.34 19.64
N PRO A 47 -14.77 -7.79 18.42
CA PRO A 47 -13.55 -7.41 17.72
C PRO A 47 -13.61 -5.96 17.24
N MET A 48 -12.73 -5.10 17.75
CA MET A 48 -12.51 -3.75 17.20
C MET A 48 -11.46 -3.75 16.09
N MET A 49 -11.63 -2.84 15.13
CA MET A 49 -10.63 -2.55 14.09
C MET A 49 -9.81 -1.34 14.52
N SER A 50 -8.49 -1.48 14.57
CA SER A 50 -7.58 -0.35 14.63
C SER A 50 -6.90 -0.17 13.27
N TYR A 51 -6.67 1.09 12.91
CA TYR A 51 -5.90 1.46 11.72
C TYR A 51 -4.58 2.07 12.17
N ALA A 52 -3.49 1.38 11.86
CA ALA A 52 -2.16 1.93 12.01
C ALA A 52 -1.86 2.90 10.88
N VAL A 53 -1.05 3.92 11.15
CA VAL A 53 -0.59 4.81 10.09
C VAL A 53 0.31 4.03 9.14
N PRO A 54 0.06 4.05 7.82
CA PRO A 54 0.91 3.36 6.86
C PRO A 54 2.33 3.95 6.88
N GLN A 55 3.32 3.09 7.05
CA GLN A 55 4.74 3.43 6.95
C GLN A 55 5.16 3.47 5.48
N SER A 56 4.62 4.45 4.76
CA SER A 56 4.96 4.73 3.36
C SER A 56 5.29 6.19 3.17
N LEU A 57 5.89 6.53 2.03
CA LEU A 57 6.19 7.92 1.67
C LEU A 57 4.91 8.78 1.63
N TYR A 58 3.81 8.19 1.18
CA TYR A 58 2.50 8.84 1.14
C TYR A 58 1.91 9.03 2.55
N GLY A 59 1.95 7.99 3.38
CA GLY A 59 1.48 8.05 4.77
C GLY A 59 2.24 9.10 5.58
N THR A 60 3.57 9.12 5.47
CA THR A 60 4.42 10.12 6.13
C THR A 60 4.15 11.54 5.62
N THR A 61 4.01 11.74 4.31
CA THR A 61 3.73 13.06 3.74
C THR A 61 2.36 13.60 4.18
N ILE A 62 1.37 12.73 4.35
CA ILE A 62 0.04 13.10 4.82
C ILE A 62 0.00 13.31 6.33
N MET A 63 0.78 12.56 7.13
CA MET A 63 0.67 12.63 8.59
C MET A 63 1.62 13.64 9.23
N MET A 64 2.86 13.74 8.76
CA MET A 64 3.87 14.61 9.37
C MET A 64 3.43 16.07 9.59
N PRO A 65 2.65 16.71 8.70
CA PRO A 65 2.21 18.09 8.92
C PRO A 65 1.32 18.29 10.15
N ILE A 66 0.57 17.26 10.55
CA ILE A 66 -0.31 17.25 11.73
C ILE A 66 0.29 16.52 12.93
N LEU A 67 1.43 15.84 12.80
CA LEU A 67 2.12 15.21 13.92
C LEU A 67 3.13 16.14 14.60
N VAL A 68 3.82 16.97 13.83
CA VAL A 68 4.93 17.79 14.34
C VAL A 68 4.59 19.28 14.22
N ARG A 69 4.65 19.96 15.36
CA ARG A 69 4.63 21.43 15.41
C ARG A 69 5.98 21.95 14.95
N THR A 70 5.96 22.95 14.08
CA THR A 70 7.16 23.57 13.53
C THR A 70 7.00 25.08 13.66
N ASP A 71 7.88 25.72 14.42
CA ASP A 71 7.79 27.17 14.65
C ASP A 71 8.77 27.93 13.71
N THR A 72 9.84 27.27 13.25
CA THR A 72 10.80 27.85 12.30
C THR A 72 10.68 27.24 10.90
N TRP A 73 11.08 28.00 9.88
CA TRP A 73 11.09 27.53 8.49
C TRP A 73 12.06 26.37 8.27
N GLN A 74 13.20 26.36 8.97
CA GLN A 74 14.19 25.27 8.87
C GLN A 74 13.64 23.95 9.42
N GLU A 75 12.94 23.99 10.56
CA GLU A 75 12.24 22.82 11.11
C GLU A 75 11.10 22.37 10.21
N TRP A 76 10.32 23.32 9.68
CA TRP A 76 9.28 23.01 8.71
C TRP A 76 9.85 22.28 7.50
N PHE A 77 10.94 22.78 6.93
CA PHE A 77 11.57 22.16 5.78
C PHE A 77 12.12 20.78 6.11
N ARG A 78 12.81 20.63 7.26
CA ARG A 78 13.37 19.36 7.71
C ARG A 78 12.29 18.28 7.91
N TRP A 79 11.19 18.61 8.58
CA TRP A 79 10.17 17.62 8.98
C TRP A 79 9.05 17.42 7.95
N LYS A 80 8.68 18.47 7.22
CA LYS A 80 7.54 18.47 6.29
C LYS A 80 8.00 18.64 4.85
N GLY A 81 8.84 19.65 4.60
CA GLY A 81 9.37 19.97 3.27
C GLY A 81 10.07 18.78 2.61
N MET A 82 10.94 18.08 3.33
CA MET A 82 11.67 16.91 2.81
C MET A 82 10.73 15.78 2.37
N CYS A 83 9.63 15.51 3.10
CA CYS A 83 8.65 14.50 2.70
C CYS A 83 8.02 14.85 1.34
N TYR A 84 7.65 16.12 1.14
CA TYR A 84 7.11 16.58 -0.15
C TYR A 84 8.14 16.51 -1.27
N VAL A 85 9.41 16.86 -1.01
CA VAL A 85 10.49 16.73 -2.01
C VAL A 85 10.65 15.28 -2.44
N TRP A 86 10.71 14.34 -1.49
CA TRP A 86 10.83 12.92 -1.81
C TRP A 86 9.62 12.37 -2.56
N MET A 87 8.41 12.84 -2.24
CA MET A 87 7.21 12.49 -2.98
C MET A 87 7.26 12.97 -4.44
N VAL A 88 7.77 14.18 -4.69
CA VAL A 88 7.97 14.68 -6.08
C VAL A 88 9.00 13.84 -6.81
N VAL A 89 10.13 13.49 -6.16
CA VAL A 89 11.14 12.60 -6.75
C VAL A 89 10.54 11.22 -7.06
N ASN A 90 9.73 10.68 -6.16
CA ASN A 90 9.05 9.40 -6.35
C ASN A 90 8.12 9.44 -7.57
N TYR A 91 7.29 10.48 -7.70
CA TYR A 91 6.43 10.62 -8.88
C TYR A 91 7.22 10.79 -10.17
N ALA A 92 8.29 11.59 -10.16
CA ALA A 92 9.14 11.74 -11.34
C ALA A 92 9.71 10.38 -11.78
N MET A 93 10.16 9.57 -10.82
CA MET A 93 10.71 8.25 -11.09
C MET A 93 9.64 7.26 -11.60
N GLN A 94 8.46 7.24 -10.97
CA GLN A 94 7.32 6.43 -11.43
C GLN A 94 6.89 6.83 -12.85
N VAL A 95 6.82 8.13 -13.16
CA VAL A 95 6.51 8.61 -14.52
C VAL A 95 7.58 8.15 -15.51
N ILE A 96 8.87 8.28 -15.17
CA ILE A 96 9.97 7.80 -16.03
C ILE A 96 9.83 6.30 -16.29
N PHE A 97 9.50 5.50 -15.27
CA PHE A 97 9.30 4.07 -15.44
C PHE A 97 8.08 3.73 -16.30
N VAL A 98 6.93 4.37 -16.06
CA VAL A 98 5.73 4.16 -16.87
C VAL A 98 5.99 4.50 -18.33
N VAL A 99 6.67 5.63 -18.59
CA VAL A 99 7.07 6.02 -19.96
C VAL A 99 8.07 5.01 -20.54
N GLY A 100 9.03 4.55 -19.75
CA GLY A 100 10.01 3.54 -20.17
C GLY A 100 9.35 2.22 -20.56
N VAL A 101 8.49 1.66 -19.69
CA VAL A 101 7.72 0.45 -19.97
C VAL A 101 6.86 0.64 -21.22
N ARG A 102 6.19 1.79 -21.36
CA ARG A 102 5.42 2.12 -22.57
C ARG A 102 6.30 2.11 -23.82
N LEU A 103 7.45 2.77 -23.81
CA LEU A 103 8.33 2.83 -24.99
C LEU A 103 8.87 1.45 -25.38
N ILE A 104 9.26 0.63 -24.39
CA ILE A 104 9.73 -0.74 -24.65
C ILE A 104 8.58 -1.57 -25.23
N THR A 105 7.38 -1.47 -24.64
CA THR A 105 6.18 -2.18 -25.12
C THR A 105 5.85 -1.83 -26.57
N ILE A 106 5.96 -0.55 -26.93
CA ILE A 106 5.74 -0.09 -28.32
C ILE A 106 6.81 -0.67 -29.25
N GLY A 107 8.07 -0.71 -28.83
CA GLY A 107 9.16 -1.34 -29.58
C GLY A 107 8.86 -2.82 -29.86
N MET A 108 8.57 -3.58 -28.81
CA MET A 108 8.22 -5.01 -28.93
C MET A 108 7.02 -5.23 -29.84
N TYR A 109 5.99 -4.39 -29.73
CA TYR A 109 4.82 -4.46 -30.60
C TYR A 109 5.17 -4.27 -32.08
N LEU A 110 6.04 -3.31 -32.40
CA LEU A 110 6.48 -3.07 -33.77
C LEU A 110 7.32 -4.24 -34.30
N ASP A 111 8.20 -4.81 -33.47
CA ASP A 111 9.02 -5.96 -33.84
C ASP A 111 8.14 -7.18 -34.17
N VAL A 112 7.19 -7.51 -33.28
CA VAL A 112 6.21 -8.59 -33.49
C VAL A 112 5.40 -8.39 -34.77
N ARG A 113 5.00 -7.14 -35.07
CA ARG A 113 4.26 -6.83 -36.29
C ARG A 113 5.07 -7.06 -37.57
N THR A 114 6.38 -6.86 -37.52
CA THR A 114 7.25 -7.05 -38.70
C THR A 114 7.65 -8.49 -38.95
N LYS A 115 7.62 -9.35 -37.92
CA LYS A 115 8.02 -10.77 -38.00
C LYS A 115 6.93 -11.69 -37.42
N PRO A 116 5.76 -11.81 -38.09
CA PRO A 116 4.66 -12.61 -37.57
C PRO A 116 4.98 -14.12 -37.50
N ASP A 117 5.93 -14.61 -38.30
CA ASP A 117 6.23 -16.03 -38.43
C ASP A 117 7.10 -16.59 -37.28
N ASP A 118 7.72 -15.73 -36.46
CA ASP A 118 8.66 -16.12 -35.39
C ASP A 118 8.00 -16.24 -34.00
N CYS A 119 6.67 -16.18 -33.93
CA CYS A 119 5.98 -16.17 -32.64
C CYS A 119 5.84 -17.58 -32.05
N ASN A 120 6.62 -17.85 -30.99
CA ASN A 120 6.50 -19.08 -30.22
C ASN A 120 5.16 -19.12 -29.47
N GLU A 121 4.55 -20.31 -29.39
CA GLU A 121 3.42 -20.53 -28.49
C GLU A 121 3.89 -20.38 -27.05
N LEU A 122 3.59 -19.23 -26.44
CA LEU A 122 3.85 -18.96 -25.02
C LEU A 122 3.03 -19.90 -24.16
N ASN A 123 3.63 -20.45 -23.11
CA ASN A 123 2.93 -21.31 -22.18
C ASN A 123 1.88 -20.48 -21.41
N PRO A 124 0.58 -20.78 -21.54
CA PRO A 124 -0.47 -20.00 -20.91
C PRO A 124 -0.37 -20.01 -19.37
N ALA A 125 0.23 -21.05 -18.78
CA ALA A 125 0.46 -21.10 -17.34
C ALA A 125 1.52 -20.08 -16.89
N MET A 126 2.62 -19.94 -17.63
CA MET A 126 3.68 -18.97 -17.30
C MET A 126 3.17 -17.54 -17.44
N MET A 127 2.42 -17.27 -18.51
CA MET A 127 1.73 -16.00 -18.71
C MET A 127 0.77 -15.69 -17.55
N ALA A 128 -0.06 -16.65 -17.14
CA ALA A 128 -1.00 -16.47 -16.03
C ALA A 128 -0.28 -16.17 -14.70
N ILE A 129 0.83 -16.85 -14.41
CA ILE A 129 1.64 -16.61 -13.22
C ILE A 129 2.24 -15.19 -13.25
N GLY A 130 2.87 -14.80 -14.35
CA GLY A 130 3.47 -13.46 -14.50
C GLY A 130 2.44 -12.33 -14.38
N LEU A 131 1.29 -12.47 -15.06
CA LEU A 131 0.18 -11.52 -14.97
C LEU A 131 -0.39 -11.45 -13.55
N THR A 132 -0.58 -12.60 -12.90
CA THR A 132 -1.11 -12.63 -11.53
C THR A 132 -0.16 -11.91 -10.57
N ALA A 133 1.15 -12.16 -10.65
CA ALA A 133 2.14 -11.49 -9.80
C ALA A 133 2.08 -9.96 -9.96
N CYS A 134 2.04 -9.46 -11.20
CA CYS A 134 1.94 -8.03 -11.48
C CYS A 134 0.62 -7.43 -11.00
N VAL A 135 -0.51 -8.08 -11.27
CA VAL A 135 -1.84 -7.60 -10.84
C VAL A 135 -1.93 -7.58 -9.32
N VAL A 136 -1.41 -8.58 -8.62
CA VAL A 136 -1.40 -8.61 -7.15
C VAL A 136 -0.55 -7.48 -6.58
N ALA A 137 0.64 -7.23 -7.13
CA ALA A 137 1.49 -6.12 -6.70
C ALA A 137 0.78 -4.76 -6.86
N LEU A 138 0.19 -4.51 -8.02
CA LEU A 138 -0.55 -3.26 -8.29
C LEU A 138 -1.82 -3.13 -7.45
N MET A 139 -2.57 -4.22 -7.27
CA MET A 139 -3.75 -4.22 -6.41
C MET A 139 -3.40 -3.95 -4.95
N THR A 140 -2.21 -4.37 -4.51
CA THR A 140 -1.69 -4.06 -3.18
C THR A 140 -1.43 -2.56 -3.05
N ASP A 141 -0.78 -1.94 -4.04
CA ASP A 141 -0.54 -0.48 -4.03
C ASP A 141 -1.84 0.34 -4.08
N ILE A 142 -2.82 -0.10 -4.88
CA ILE A 142 -4.16 0.50 -4.92
C ILE A 142 -4.86 0.36 -3.56
N GLN A 143 -4.76 -0.81 -2.92
CA GLN A 143 -5.34 -1.03 -1.60
C GLN A 143 -4.73 -0.09 -0.56
N GLU A 144 -3.41 0.09 -0.54
CA GLU A 144 -2.76 1.03 0.38
C GLU A 144 -3.26 2.46 0.14
N THR A 145 -3.48 2.83 -1.13
CA THR A 145 -4.04 4.14 -1.49
C THR A 145 -5.46 4.32 -0.93
N PHE A 146 -6.29 3.27 -0.97
CA PHE A 146 -7.61 3.28 -0.34
C PHE A 146 -7.53 3.34 1.18
N ASP A 147 -6.60 2.63 1.81
CA ASP A 147 -6.42 2.66 3.26
C ASP A 147 -6.05 4.08 3.73
N ILE A 148 -5.15 4.76 3.00
CA ILE A 148 -4.82 6.17 3.21
C ILE A 148 -6.03 7.08 2.96
N HIS A 149 -6.82 6.82 1.92
CA HIS A 149 -8.04 7.59 1.65
C HIS A 149 -9.03 7.50 2.81
N VAL A 150 -9.28 6.30 3.34
CA VAL A 150 -10.17 6.11 4.49
C VAL A 150 -9.59 6.81 5.71
N LEU A 151 -8.29 6.68 5.98
CA LEU A 151 -7.59 7.40 7.05
C LEU A 151 -7.82 8.92 6.97
N LEU A 152 -7.55 9.53 5.81
CA LEU A 152 -7.66 10.97 5.62
C LEU A 152 -9.11 11.48 5.66
N SER A 153 -10.05 10.72 5.07
CA SER A 153 -11.45 11.14 4.94
C SER A 153 -12.25 10.91 6.21
N ARG A 154 -12.07 9.77 6.89
CA ARG A 154 -12.90 9.36 8.02
C ARG A 154 -12.23 9.50 9.37
N TYR A 155 -10.92 9.26 9.47
CA TYR A 155 -10.25 9.16 10.77
C TYR A 155 -9.63 10.48 11.21
N ILE A 156 -9.00 11.21 10.31
CA ILE A 156 -8.44 12.52 10.65
C ILE A 156 -9.59 13.53 10.75
N PRO A 157 -9.77 14.27 11.86
CA PRO A 157 -10.85 15.25 11.97
C PRO A 157 -10.71 16.39 10.94
N THR A 158 -11.84 16.94 10.52
CA THR A 158 -11.86 18.20 9.77
C THR A 158 -12.06 19.35 10.76
N VAL A 159 -11.11 20.28 10.82
CA VAL A 159 -11.09 21.44 11.72
C VAL A 159 -11.04 22.74 10.91
N GLU A 160 -11.30 23.91 11.50
CA GLU A 160 -11.28 25.18 10.76
C GLU A 160 -9.88 25.53 10.22
N SER A 161 -8.85 25.30 11.04
CA SER A 161 -7.45 25.49 10.69
C SER A 161 -6.64 24.23 11.02
N SER A 162 -5.70 23.88 10.14
CA SER A 162 -4.88 22.69 10.32
C SER A 162 -4.04 22.81 11.58
N THR A 163 -4.19 21.87 12.51
CA THR A 163 -3.54 21.90 13.82
C THR A 163 -2.99 20.53 14.18
N VAL A 164 -1.97 20.53 15.03
CA VAL A 164 -1.28 19.30 15.45
C VAL A 164 -2.23 18.44 16.27
N LEU A 165 -2.21 17.13 16.00
CA LEU A 165 -2.95 16.13 16.76
C LEU A 165 -2.46 16.08 18.21
N LYS A 166 -3.41 16.06 19.14
CA LYS A 166 -3.15 15.88 20.57
C LYS A 166 -3.89 14.65 21.03
N TRP A 167 -3.20 13.80 21.77
CA TRP A 167 -3.76 12.62 22.40
C TRP A 167 -3.85 12.84 23.89
N LYS A 168 -4.93 12.35 24.48
CA LYS A 168 -5.14 12.34 25.92
C LYS A 168 -5.38 10.91 26.36
N GLU A 169 -4.71 10.52 27.43
CA GLU A 169 -4.93 9.24 28.08
C GLU A 169 -6.22 9.33 28.90
N GLU A 170 -7.19 8.48 28.57
CA GLU A 170 -8.47 8.35 29.28
C GLU A 170 -8.67 6.84 29.53
N ASP A 171 -8.76 6.45 30.80
CA ASP A 171 -8.93 5.04 31.23
C ASP A 171 -7.84 4.07 30.74
N GLY A 172 -6.61 4.55 30.58
CA GLY A 172 -5.48 3.75 30.07
C GLY A 172 -5.48 3.57 28.55
N GLU A 173 -6.42 4.21 27.84
CA GLU A 173 -6.47 4.26 26.37
C GLU A 173 -6.13 5.67 25.87
N LEU A 174 -5.29 5.74 24.82
CA LEU A 174 -4.93 7.01 24.18
C LEU A 174 -6.02 7.40 23.18
N LYS A 175 -6.85 8.39 23.54
CA LYS A 175 -7.87 8.94 22.65
C LYS A 175 -7.42 10.25 22.02
N LEU A 176 -7.84 10.47 20.78
CA LEU A 176 -7.58 11.73 20.08
C LEU A 176 -8.43 12.84 20.69
N GLU A 177 -7.79 13.82 21.31
CA GLU A 177 -8.46 14.94 21.99
C GLU A 177 -8.76 16.09 21.03
N SER A 178 -7.77 16.48 20.20
CA SER A 178 -7.90 17.61 19.28
C SER A 178 -6.89 17.53 18.14
N GLY A 179 -7.05 18.41 17.15
CA GLY A 179 -6.17 18.50 15.98
C GLY A 179 -6.81 17.97 14.70
N GLY A 180 -6.12 18.14 13.57
CA GLY A 180 -6.58 17.65 12.28
C GLY A 180 -6.28 18.60 11.13
N TYR A 181 -6.94 18.37 10.00
CA TYR A 181 -6.77 19.16 8.79
C TYR A 181 -7.96 20.08 8.53
N SER A 182 -7.67 21.25 7.94
CA SER A 182 -8.73 22.02 7.29
C SER A 182 -9.29 21.29 6.06
N TRP A 183 -10.54 21.59 5.72
CA TRP A 183 -11.19 21.01 4.54
C TRP A 183 -10.35 21.23 3.27
N HIS A 184 -9.86 22.45 3.08
CA HIS A 184 -9.00 22.79 1.95
C HIS A 184 -7.69 22.00 1.95
N ALA A 185 -7.05 21.82 3.12
CA ALA A 185 -5.83 21.02 3.22
C ALA A 185 -6.10 19.55 2.84
N LYS A 186 -7.23 18.96 3.27
CA LYS A 186 -7.61 17.61 2.86
C LYS A 186 -7.82 17.49 1.35
N VAL A 187 -8.52 18.44 0.75
CA VAL A 187 -8.74 18.46 -0.70
C VAL A 187 -7.41 18.56 -1.45
N MET A 188 -6.49 19.41 -1.00
CA MET A 188 -5.17 19.53 -1.62
C MET A 188 -4.34 18.25 -1.49
N LEU A 189 -4.33 17.61 -0.31
CA LEU A 189 -3.69 16.31 -0.13
C LEU A 189 -4.31 15.24 -1.03
N TYR A 190 -5.63 15.25 -1.18
CA TYR A 190 -6.30 14.33 -2.09
C TYR A 190 -5.87 14.54 -3.55
N LEU A 191 -5.91 15.79 -4.03
CA LEU A 191 -5.61 16.13 -5.42
C LEU A 191 -4.14 15.97 -5.78
N PHE A 192 -3.21 16.27 -4.86
CA PHE A 192 -1.78 16.27 -5.14
C PHE A 192 -1.03 15.03 -4.64
N VAL A 193 -1.64 14.20 -3.79
CA VAL A 193 -0.99 13.01 -3.20
C VAL A 193 -1.75 11.73 -3.53
N LEU A 194 -3.04 11.64 -3.21
CA LEU A 194 -3.76 10.38 -3.40
C LEU A 194 -4.15 10.16 -4.87
N LEU A 195 -4.68 11.19 -5.52
CA LEU A 195 -5.15 11.09 -6.90
C LEU A 195 -4.01 10.76 -7.89
N PRO A 196 -2.84 11.43 -7.85
CA PRO A 196 -1.75 11.10 -8.78
C PRO A 196 -1.22 9.69 -8.54
N LYS A 197 -1.13 9.25 -7.27
CA LYS A 197 -0.76 7.87 -6.92
C LYS A 197 -1.70 6.86 -7.58
N LEU A 198 -3.01 7.04 -7.40
CA LEU A 198 -4.02 6.15 -7.97
C LEU A 198 -3.97 6.13 -9.51
N VAL A 199 -3.83 7.31 -10.13
CA VAL A 199 -3.74 7.41 -11.60
C VAL A 199 -2.51 6.68 -12.11
N LEU A 200 -1.34 6.87 -11.48
CA LEU A 200 -0.10 6.17 -11.86
C LEU A 200 -0.24 4.65 -11.71
N ALA A 201 -0.82 4.17 -10.61
CA ALA A 201 -1.07 2.74 -10.40
C ALA A 201 -1.98 2.15 -11.49
N LEU A 202 -3.07 2.84 -11.86
CA LEU A 202 -3.99 2.38 -12.91
C LEU A 202 -3.35 2.39 -14.31
N VAL A 203 -2.62 3.45 -14.65
CA VAL A 203 -1.90 3.55 -15.93
C VAL A 203 -0.82 2.48 -16.01
N MET A 204 -0.06 2.28 -14.94
CA MET A 204 0.97 1.25 -14.85
C MET A 204 0.36 -0.15 -14.96
N MET A 205 -0.80 -0.40 -14.35
CA MET A 205 -1.53 -1.66 -14.53
C MET A 205 -1.87 -1.93 -15.99
N GLY A 206 -2.38 -0.93 -16.72
CA GLY A 206 -2.65 -1.08 -18.16
C GLY A 206 -1.40 -1.46 -18.95
N TRP A 207 -0.32 -0.69 -18.80
CA TRP A 207 0.92 -0.93 -19.54
C TRP A 207 1.61 -2.25 -19.14
N SER A 208 1.60 -2.63 -17.88
CA SER A 208 2.17 -3.89 -17.40
C SER A 208 1.51 -5.12 -18.02
N LEU A 209 0.17 -5.11 -18.15
CA LEU A 209 -0.57 -6.20 -18.77
C LEU A 209 -0.23 -6.35 -20.26
N ILE A 210 -0.09 -5.24 -20.97
CA ILE A 210 0.29 -5.23 -22.39
C ILE A 210 1.75 -5.65 -22.55
N PHE A 211 2.64 -5.11 -21.73
CA PHE A 211 4.08 -5.40 -21.76
C PHE A 211 4.36 -6.90 -21.61
N LEU A 212 3.81 -7.53 -20.58
CA LEU A 212 3.99 -8.98 -20.37
C LEU A 212 3.49 -9.82 -21.53
N ARG A 213 2.42 -9.37 -22.18
CA ARG A 213 1.84 -10.05 -23.33
C ARG A 213 2.70 -10.01 -24.57
N MET A 214 3.61 -9.05 -24.67
CA MET A 214 4.52 -8.91 -25.81
C MET A 214 5.80 -9.76 -25.64
N SER A 215 5.97 -10.48 -24.53
CA SER A 215 7.16 -11.32 -24.29
C SER A 215 7.32 -12.39 -25.38
N GLU A 216 8.55 -12.58 -25.87
CA GLU A 216 8.85 -13.52 -26.97
C GLU A 216 8.98 -14.97 -26.51
N SER A 217 9.37 -15.18 -25.25
CA SER A 217 9.58 -16.52 -24.68
C SER A 217 9.07 -16.62 -23.24
N ASP A 218 8.85 -17.85 -22.77
CA ASP A 218 8.45 -18.12 -21.38
C ASP A 218 9.47 -17.59 -20.36
N ALA A 219 10.76 -17.62 -20.70
CA ALA A 219 11.82 -17.09 -19.85
C ALA A 219 11.74 -15.56 -19.74
N ASP A 220 11.40 -14.89 -20.85
CA ASP A 220 11.21 -13.44 -20.88
C ASP A 220 9.99 -13.03 -20.06
N ILE A 221 8.87 -13.78 -20.11
CA ILE A 221 7.70 -13.50 -19.25
C ILE A 221 8.11 -13.40 -17.77
N ILE A 222 8.88 -14.38 -17.28
CA ILE A 222 9.27 -14.43 -15.87
C ILE A 222 10.18 -13.26 -15.53
N LYS A 223 11.15 -12.98 -16.40
CA LYS A 223 12.10 -11.87 -16.24
C LYS A 223 11.37 -10.53 -16.23
N ASP A 224 10.47 -10.32 -17.18
CA ASP A 224 9.72 -9.09 -17.36
C ASP A 224 8.70 -8.88 -16.24
N ALA A 225 8.04 -9.95 -15.78
CA ALA A 225 7.13 -9.89 -14.63
C ALA A 225 7.87 -9.52 -13.35
N THR A 226 9.04 -10.12 -13.13
CA THR A 226 9.88 -9.81 -11.96
C THR A 226 10.39 -8.37 -12.02
N ALA A 227 10.79 -7.89 -13.20
CA ALA A 227 11.21 -6.50 -13.40
C ALA A 227 10.06 -5.53 -13.12
N LEU A 228 8.85 -5.81 -13.61
CA LEU A 228 7.67 -4.99 -13.34
C LEU A 228 7.33 -4.95 -11.85
N VAL A 229 7.30 -6.09 -11.15
CA VAL A 229 7.04 -6.14 -9.71
C VAL A 229 8.05 -5.29 -8.95
N PHE A 230 9.34 -5.40 -9.30
CA PHE A 230 10.38 -4.56 -8.70
C PHE A 230 10.11 -3.06 -8.93
N ILE A 231 9.73 -2.66 -10.14
CA ILE A 231 9.39 -1.27 -10.46
C ILE A 231 8.17 -0.80 -9.63
N ILE A 232 7.14 -1.65 -9.50
CA ILE A 232 5.93 -1.35 -8.72
C ILE A 232 6.29 -1.09 -7.25
N GLU A 233 7.15 -1.91 -6.66
CA GLU A 233 7.57 -1.80 -5.25
C GLU A 233 8.68 -0.76 -5.01
N THR A 234 9.09 -0.03 -6.04
CA THR A 234 10.24 0.87 -5.93
C THR A 234 9.97 2.08 -5.03
N ASP A 235 8.72 2.51 -4.88
CA ASP A 235 8.37 3.62 -3.98
C ASP A 235 8.58 3.24 -2.50
N GLU A 236 8.28 2.00 -2.12
CA GLU A 236 8.61 1.44 -0.81
C GLU A 236 10.12 1.41 -0.58
N ALA A 237 10.90 1.04 -1.60
CA ALA A 237 12.36 1.06 -1.53
C ALA A 237 12.92 2.48 -1.36
N ILE A 238 12.39 3.46 -2.12
CA ILE A 238 12.72 4.89 -1.95
C ILE A 238 12.41 5.34 -0.54
N PHE A 239 11.21 5.03 -0.03
CA PHE A 239 10.83 5.38 1.33
C PHE A 239 11.80 4.79 2.35
N SER A 240 12.10 3.49 2.24
CA SER A 240 13.01 2.79 3.14
C SER A 240 14.45 3.31 3.08
N PHE A 241 14.86 3.94 1.98
CA PHE A 241 16.18 4.54 1.86
C PHE A 241 16.22 6.00 2.34
N PHE A 242 15.27 6.84 1.90
CA PHE A 242 15.30 8.29 2.11
C PHE A 242 14.56 8.77 3.37
N SER A 243 13.69 7.93 3.94
CA SER A 243 12.99 8.29 5.18
C SER A 243 13.98 8.41 6.33
N LEU A 244 14.11 9.64 6.84
CA LEU A 244 14.93 9.96 7.99
C LEU A 244 14.53 9.08 9.19
N PRO A 245 15.47 8.50 9.94
CA PRO A 245 15.16 7.68 11.10
C PRO A 245 14.22 8.37 12.09
N GLU A 246 14.35 9.68 12.27
CA GLU A 246 13.52 10.45 13.19
C GLU A 246 12.06 10.51 12.73
N VAL A 247 11.80 10.59 11.42
CA VAL A 247 10.44 10.55 10.87
C VAL A 247 9.80 9.19 11.16
N ARG A 248 10.57 8.09 11.02
CA ARG A 248 10.06 6.75 11.33
C ARG A 248 9.72 6.60 12.81
N VAL A 249 10.57 7.12 13.69
CA VAL A 249 10.32 7.10 15.14
C VAL A 249 9.05 7.88 15.50
N VAL A 250 8.85 9.06 14.92
CA VAL A 250 7.61 9.84 15.13
C VAL A 250 6.39 9.07 14.64
N MET A 251 6.48 8.43 13.46
CA MET A 251 5.40 7.65 12.88
C MET A 251 5.10 6.36 13.68
N ASP A 252 6.13 5.71 14.21
CA ASP A 252 6.02 4.54 15.09
C ASP A 252 5.39 4.89 16.45
N ALA A 253 5.54 6.14 16.89
CA ALA A 253 4.98 6.63 18.13
C ALA A 253 3.51 7.06 18.01
N VAL A 254 2.95 7.14 16.79
CA VAL A 254 1.53 7.46 16.60
C VAL A 254 0.69 6.27 17.05
N PRO A 255 -0.23 6.45 18.03
CA PRO A 255 -1.12 5.38 18.45
C PRO A 255 -2.06 5.01 17.29
N GLU A 256 -2.49 3.75 17.27
CA GLU A 256 -3.42 3.27 16.24
C GLU A 256 -4.79 3.96 16.41
N PHE A 257 -5.45 4.28 15.30
CA PHE A 257 -6.78 4.87 15.33
C PHE A 257 -7.80 3.77 15.61
N GLU A 258 -8.28 3.71 16.86
CA GLU A 258 -9.33 2.80 17.28
C GLU A 258 -10.70 3.34 16.89
N PHE A 259 -11.57 2.47 16.37
CA PHE A 259 -12.93 2.87 16.00
C PHE A 259 -13.96 1.86 16.49
N GLN A 260 -14.96 2.35 17.22
CA GLN A 260 -16.11 1.58 17.70
C GLN A 260 -17.14 1.32 16.58
N HIS A 261 -16.69 0.92 15.38
CA HIS A 261 -17.64 0.40 14.40
C HIS A 261 -17.94 -1.02 14.81
N LYS A 262 -19.21 -1.30 15.07
CA LYS A 262 -19.69 -2.67 15.05
C LYS A 262 -19.33 -3.25 13.68
N VAL A 263 -18.36 -4.16 13.66
CA VAL A 263 -17.97 -4.88 12.46
C VAL A 263 -19.24 -5.55 11.94
N HIS A 264 -19.70 -5.14 10.76
CA HIS A 264 -20.92 -5.67 10.17
C HIS A 264 -20.70 -7.15 9.85
N GLY A 265 -21.15 -8.04 10.73
CA GLY A 265 -21.14 -9.49 10.58
C GLY A 265 -19.75 -10.16 10.44
N PRO A 266 -19.61 -11.43 10.88
CA PRO A 266 -18.37 -12.19 10.69
C PRO A 266 -18.02 -12.45 9.21
N TRP A 267 -18.97 -12.24 8.28
CA TRP A 267 -18.86 -12.62 6.87
C TRP A 267 -18.32 -11.53 5.94
N THR A 268 -18.25 -10.25 6.36
CA THR A 268 -17.88 -9.16 5.43
C THR A 268 -16.41 -9.20 5.00
N ARG A 269 -15.48 -9.50 5.92
CA ARG A 269 -14.05 -9.63 5.58
C ARG A 269 -13.76 -10.76 4.59
N PRO A 270 -14.20 -12.01 4.81
CA PRO A 270 -13.95 -13.08 3.84
C PRO A 270 -14.63 -12.78 2.50
N ALA A 271 -15.81 -12.14 2.50
CA ALA A 271 -16.46 -11.71 1.27
C ALA A 271 -15.63 -10.68 0.49
N ILE A 272 -15.06 -9.68 1.15
CA ILE A 272 -14.18 -8.68 0.51
C ILE A 272 -12.92 -9.34 -0.04
N GLN A 273 -12.28 -10.24 0.73
CA GLN A 273 -11.07 -10.95 0.26
C GLN A 273 -11.37 -11.85 -0.93
N PHE A 274 -12.50 -12.56 -0.90
CA PHE A 274 -12.96 -13.37 -2.02
C PHE A 274 -13.29 -12.51 -3.25
N ALA A 275 -13.95 -11.36 -3.07
CA ALA A 275 -14.20 -10.43 -4.16
C ALA A 275 -12.91 -9.90 -4.79
N LYS A 276 -11.87 -9.61 -4.00
CA LYS A 276 -10.53 -9.24 -4.51
C LYS A 276 -9.91 -10.37 -5.31
N PHE A 277 -9.97 -11.61 -4.81
CA PHE A 277 -9.48 -12.78 -5.53
C PHE A 277 -10.18 -12.94 -6.88
N LEU A 278 -11.53 -12.85 -6.91
CA LEU A 278 -12.31 -12.91 -8.14
C LEU A 278 -11.96 -11.76 -9.11
N LEU A 279 -11.69 -10.56 -8.59
CA LEU A 279 -11.26 -9.43 -9.41
C LEU A 279 -9.90 -9.70 -10.07
N VAL A 280 -8.92 -10.20 -9.32
CA VAL A 280 -7.59 -10.56 -9.87
C VAL A 280 -7.74 -11.64 -10.94
N VAL A 281 -8.48 -12.72 -10.65
CA VAL A 281 -8.76 -13.79 -11.62
C VAL A 281 -9.47 -13.23 -12.85
N GLY A 282 -10.45 -12.36 -12.67
CA GLY A 282 -11.18 -11.71 -13.76
C GLY A 282 -10.26 -10.88 -14.66
N ILE A 283 -9.36 -10.08 -14.09
CA ILE A 283 -8.37 -9.28 -14.84
C ILE A 283 -7.39 -10.20 -15.59
N VAL A 284 -6.88 -11.24 -14.93
CA VAL A 284 -5.94 -12.19 -15.57
C VAL A 284 -6.62 -12.97 -16.69
N LEU A 285 -7.85 -13.42 -16.53
CA LEU A 285 -8.61 -14.09 -17.59
C LEU A 285 -8.97 -13.12 -18.73
N PHE A 286 -9.32 -11.87 -18.40
CA PHE A 286 -9.61 -10.83 -19.38
C PHE A 286 -8.37 -10.52 -20.22
N ALA A 287 -7.23 -10.21 -19.59
CA ALA A 287 -5.95 -10.05 -20.26
C ALA A 287 -5.53 -11.33 -21.01
N GLY A 288 -5.83 -12.48 -20.41
CA GLY A 288 -5.61 -13.82 -20.91
C GLY A 288 -6.21 -14.08 -22.30
N THR A 289 -7.49 -13.75 -22.42
CA THR A 289 -8.36 -14.16 -23.54
C THR A 289 -8.61 -13.04 -24.54
N ARG A 290 -8.66 -11.78 -24.10
CA ARG A 290 -8.99 -10.63 -24.97
C ARG A 290 -7.75 -9.98 -25.58
N LEU A 291 -6.58 -10.10 -24.96
CA LEU A 291 -5.31 -9.61 -25.52
C LEU A 291 -4.60 -10.74 -26.30
N HIS A 292 -5.33 -11.41 -27.18
CA HIS A 292 -4.78 -12.45 -28.05
C HIS A 292 -3.87 -11.79 -29.09
N THR A 293 -2.55 -11.92 -28.96
CA THR A 293 -1.63 -11.69 -30.07
C THR A 293 -0.46 -12.65 -30.01
N CYS A 294 -0.47 -13.61 -30.93
CA CYS A 294 0.34 -13.52 -32.13
C CYS A 294 -0.37 -14.22 -33.31
N GLY A 295 -0.35 -13.62 -34.51
CA GLY A 295 -0.81 -14.23 -35.78
C GLY A 295 -2.32 -14.23 -36.12
N THR A 296 -3.24 -13.95 -35.21
CA THR A 296 -4.68 -13.85 -35.55
C THR A 296 -4.98 -12.54 -36.27
N THR A 297 -5.55 -12.65 -37.48
CA THR A 297 -6.05 -11.64 -38.42
C THR A 297 -7.15 -10.69 -37.90
N GLY A 298 -7.13 -10.34 -36.60
CA GLY A 298 -8.06 -9.41 -35.95
C GLY A 298 -7.39 -8.06 -35.66
N ASN A 299 -7.19 -7.26 -36.70
CA ASN A 299 -6.36 -6.06 -36.68
C ASN A 299 -7.06 -4.79 -36.14
N GLU A 300 -8.29 -4.85 -35.62
CA GLU A 300 -9.08 -3.63 -35.35
C GLU A 300 -9.12 -3.20 -33.88
N THR A 301 -9.19 -4.13 -32.91
CA THR A 301 -9.44 -3.78 -31.50
C THR A 301 -8.24 -3.24 -30.73
N PHE A 302 -7.00 -3.64 -31.06
CA PHE A 302 -5.82 -3.15 -30.36
C PHE A 302 -5.48 -1.69 -30.73
N THR A 303 -5.70 -1.31 -31.99
CA THR A 303 -5.47 0.05 -32.50
C THR A 303 -6.36 1.09 -31.81
N GLU A 304 -7.62 0.76 -31.50
CA GLU A 304 -8.53 1.71 -30.83
C GLU A 304 -8.09 2.03 -29.41
N TRP A 305 -7.68 1.01 -28.63
CA TRP A 305 -7.12 1.22 -27.29
C TRP A 305 -5.81 2.02 -27.32
N PHE A 306 -4.96 1.72 -28.30
CA PHE A 306 -3.68 2.41 -28.48
C PHE A 306 -3.88 3.91 -28.83
N LEU A 307 -4.84 4.22 -29.70
CA LEU A 307 -5.19 5.59 -30.07
C LEU A 307 -5.82 6.38 -28.92
N PHE A 308 -6.64 5.72 -28.09
CA PHE A 308 -7.24 6.37 -26.92
C PHE A 308 -6.22 6.74 -25.83
N SER A 309 -5.10 6.00 -25.75
CA SER A 309 -4.00 6.27 -24.82
C SER A 309 -2.96 7.29 -25.33
N SER A 310 -3.14 7.79 -26.55
CA SER A 310 -2.21 8.75 -27.18
C SER A 310 -2.61 10.22 -26.96
N PHE A 311 -3.71 10.46 -26.24
CA PHE A 311 -4.18 11.76 -25.74
C PHE A 311 -4.01 11.83 -24.23
#